data_AF-A0A166XQB3-F1
#
_entry.id   AF-A0A166XQB3-F1
#
_cell.length_a   1.000
_cell.length_b   1.000
_cell.length_c   1.000
_cell.angle_alpha   90.00
_cell.angle_beta   90.00
_cell.angle_gamma   90.00
#
_symmetry.space_group_name_H-M   'P 1'
#
loop_
_entity.id
_entity.type
_entity.pdbx_description
1 polymer ?
#
loop_
_entity_poly.entity_id
_entity_poly.type
_entity_poly.pdbx_seq_one_letter_code
_entity_poly.pdbx_strand_id
1 'polypeptide(L)'
;MHTLQNYLGEEPVYGGNAYAFTSTLLGGYLNLNAHHLTTPANPGQRPDYHVTQLKAYALRDDEVLLEGISAFRNLRKLAKTYRDQFIQAANAKARKRHSEVTNAEKDDHGTMEKQGEGKSHFFDYFD
;
A
#
# COMPACT_ATOMS: atom_id res chain seq x y z
N MET A 1 -0.91 -1.54 -3.31
CA MET A 1 -0.31 -0.33 -2.70
C MET A 1 -0.91 0.96 -3.26
N HIS A 2 -0.80 1.22 -4.57
CA HIS A 2 -1.34 2.45 -5.18
C HIS A 2 -2.84 2.67 -4.94
N THR A 3 -3.66 1.62 -5.05
CA THR A 3 -5.11 1.68 -4.74
C THR A 3 -5.37 2.06 -3.28
N LEU A 4 -4.56 1.59 -2.33
CA LEU A 4 -4.70 1.96 -0.91
C LEU A 4 -4.32 3.42 -0.68
N GLN A 5 -3.23 3.90 -1.29
CA GLN A 5 -2.80 5.29 -1.20
C GLN A 5 -3.89 6.26 -1.69
N ASN A 6 -4.53 5.91 -2.80
CA ASN A 6 -5.55 6.72 -3.46
C ASN A 6 -6.99 6.36 -3.05
N TYR A 7 -7.18 5.53 -2.03
CA TYR A 7 -8.51 5.14 -1.57
C TYR A 7 -9.33 6.38 -1.18
N LEU A 8 -10.52 6.52 -1.78
CA LEU A 8 -11.45 7.66 -1.63
C LEU A 8 -10.85 9.04 -1.96
N GLY A 9 -9.70 9.08 -2.64
CA GLY A 9 -9.15 10.31 -3.22
C GLY A 9 -9.95 10.70 -4.46
N GLU A 10 -10.08 12.00 -4.69
CA GLU A 10 -10.74 12.53 -5.89
C GLU A 10 -9.89 12.31 -7.14
N GLU A 11 -8.58 12.54 -7.01
CA GLU A 11 -7.60 12.34 -8.08
C GLU A 11 -6.48 11.37 -7.65
N PRO A 12 -6.04 10.43 -8.51
CA PRO A 12 -4.95 9.54 -8.21
C PRO A 12 -3.62 10.29 -8.07
N VAL A 13 -2.94 10.10 -6.94
CA VAL A 13 -1.58 10.60 -6.72
C VAL A 13 -0.56 9.57 -7.19
N TYR A 14 0.37 10.01 -8.03
CA TYR A 14 1.54 9.25 -8.48
C TYR A 14 2.80 9.83 -7.84
N GLY A 15 3.11 9.39 -6.62
CA GLY A 15 4.25 9.92 -5.87
C GLY A 15 5.62 9.49 -6.38
N GLY A 16 5.72 8.65 -7.42
CA GLY A 16 6.98 8.08 -7.93
C GLY A 16 7.73 7.15 -6.96
N ASN A 17 7.32 7.10 -5.69
CA ASN A 17 7.95 6.30 -4.65
C ASN A 17 7.62 4.80 -4.81
N ALA A 18 8.59 3.97 -4.46
CA ALA A 18 8.43 2.53 -4.44
C ALA A 18 7.93 2.02 -3.08
N TYR A 19 6.75 1.41 -3.08
CA TYR A 19 6.12 0.84 -1.89
C TYR A 19 5.86 -0.67 -2.00
N ALA A 20 6.11 -1.24 -3.17
CA ALA A 20 6.02 -2.67 -3.43
C ALA A 20 7.42 -3.17 -3.80
N PHE A 21 7.73 -4.40 -3.40
CA PHE A 21 9.04 -5.00 -3.60
C PHE A 21 8.88 -6.44 -4.06
N THR A 22 9.84 -6.94 -4.84
CA THR A 22 9.96 -8.37 -5.15
C THR A 22 11.34 -8.87 -4.80
N SER A 23 11.40 -10.14 -4.44
CA SER A 23 12.64 -10.89 -4.24
C SER A 23 12.64 -12.11 -5.13
N THR A 24 13.72 -12.35 -5.85
CA THR A 24 13.87 -13.55 -6.69
C THR A 24 15.13 -14.28 -6.28
N LEU A 25 15.00 -15.55 -5.93
CA LEU A 25 16.11 -16.45 -5.68
C LEU A 25 16.24 -17.42 -6.85
N LEU A 26 17.23 -17.21 -7.71
CA LEU A 26 17.46 -18.03 -8.91
C LEU A 26 18.96 -18.15 -9.18
N GLY A 27 19.45 -19.37 -9.47
CA GLY A 27 20.84 -19.61 -9.83
C GLY A 27 21.86 -19.19 -8.77
N GLY A 28 21.49 -19.23 -7.49
CA GLY A 28 22.33 -18.77 -6.37
C GLY A 28 22.37 -17.25 -6.20
N TYR A 29 21.54 -16.49 -6.94
CA TYR A 29 21.41 -15.05 -6.77
C TYR A 29 20.10 -14.68 -6.10
N LEU A 30 20.18 -13.89 -5.02
CA LEU A 30 19.04 -13.18 -4.46
C LEU A 30 18.99 -11.77 -5.03
N ASN A 31 17.99 -11.50 -5.86
CA ASN A 31 17.73 -10.17 -6.42
C ASN A 31 16.61 -9.50 -5.64
N LEU A 32 16.84 -8.28 -5.18
CA LEU A 32 15.85 -7.43 -4.51
C LEU A 32 15.49 -6.26 -5.44
N ASN A 33 14.20 -6.11 -5.74
CA ASN A 33 13.69 -5.09 -6.64
C ASN A 33 12.60 -4.26 -5.96
N ALA A 34 12.55 -2.98 -6.32
CA ALA A 34 11.54 -2.03 -5.90
C ALA A 34 10.66 -1.63 -7.09
N HIS A 35 9.36 -1.50 -6.84
CA HIS A 35 8.35 -1.23 -7.86
C HIS A 35 7.66 0.09 -7.56
N HIS A 36 7.60 0.96 -8.57
CA HIS A 36 6.91 2.24 -8.48
C HIS A 36 6.06 2.50 -9.72
N LEU A 37 5.04 3.33 -9.53
CA LEU A 37 4.16 3.79 -10.60
C LEU A 37 4.44 5.26 -10.88
N THR A 38 4.44 5.62 -12.16
CA THR A 38 4.45 7.02 -12.59
C THR A 38 3.13 7.39 -13.22
N THR A 39 2.87 8.70 -13.30
CA THR A 39 1.71 9.25 -13.99
C THR A 39 1.65 8.70 -15.42
N PRO A 40 0.47 8.29 -15.92
CA PRO A 40 0.30 7.92 -17.32
C PRO A 40 0.76 9.04 -18.26
N ALA A 41 1.41 8.69 -19.37
CA ALA A 41 1.86 9.66 -20.37
C ALA A 41 0.69 10.42 -21.04
N ASN A 42 -0.49 9.79 -21.15
CA ASN A 42 -1.69 10.41 -21.69
C ASN A 42 -2.89 10.27 -20.71
N PRO A 43 -3.77 11.28 -20.64
CA PRO A 43 -5.00 11.19 -19.84
C PRO A 43 -5.83 9.95 -20.19
N GLY A 44 -6.32 9.25 -19.16
CA GLY A 44 -7.14 8.05 -19.32
C GLY A 44 -6.37 6.75 -19.58
N GLN A 45 -5.04 6.77 -19.69
CA GLN A 45 -4.23 5.56 -19.80
C GLN A 45 -3.89 4.94 -18.44
N ARG A 46 -3.42 3.69 -18.48
CA ARG A 46 -2.93 3.00 -17.28
C ARG A 46 -1.61 3.64 -16.81
N PRO A 47 -1.31 3.60 -15.50
CA PRO A 47 -0.01 4.06 -15.00
C PRO A 47 1.12 3.20 -15.53
N ASP A 48 2.27 3.82 -15.79
CA ASP A 48 3.48 3.09 -16.15
C ASP A 48 4.08 2.41 -14.91
N TYR A 49 4.56 1.19 -15.11
CA TYR A 49 5.14 0.36 -14.05
C TYR A 49 6.65 0.27 -14.22
N HIS A 50 7.39 0.72 -13.21
CA HIS A 50 8.84 0.76 -13.23
C HIS A 50 9.40 -0.16 -12.15
N VAL A 51 10.49 -0.84 -12.51
CA VAL A 51 11.24 -1.72 -11.62
C VAL A 51 12.65 -1.20 -11.48
N THR A 52 13.10 -1.01 -10.25
CA THR A 52 14.47 -0.63 -9.93
C THR A 52 15.10 -1.76 -9.12
N GLN A 53 16.19 -2.33 -9.62
CA GLN A 53 16.97 -3.29 -8.86
C GLN A 53 17.68 -2.55 -7.72
N LEU A 54 17.41 -2.96 -6.48
CA LEU A 54 18.04 -2.39 -5.29
C LEU A 54 19.43 -3.00 -5.08
N LYS A 55 19.49 -4.34 -5.13
CA LYS A 55 20.72 -5.11 -4.91
C LYS A 55 20.56 -6.54 -5.42
N ALA A 56 21.68 -7.14 -5.80
CA ALA A 56 21.80 -8.58 -6.03
C ALA A 56 22.89 -9.16 -5.12
N TYR A 57 22.61 -10.29 -4.50
CA TYR A 57 23.54 -11.03 -3.65
C TYR A 57 23.87 -12.37 -4.31
N ALA A 58 25.15 -12.63 -4.58
CA ALA A 58 25.62 -13.91 -5.06
C ALA A 58 25.90 -14.81 -3.84
N LEU A 59 24.97 -15.71 -3.51
CA LEU A 59 24.98 -16.51 -2.29
C LEU A 59 25.97 -17.69 -2.40
N ARG A 60 27.26 -17.38 -2.52
CA ARG A 60 28.35 -18.35 -2.74
C ARG A 60 29.15 -18.67 -1.48
N ASP A 61 29.04 -17.82 -0.47
CA ASP A 61 29.67 -17.96 0.83
C ASP A 61 28.70 -17.53 1.94
N ASP A 62 29.04 -17.88 3.17
CA ASP A 62 28.17 -17.68 4.33
C ASP A 62 27.98 -16.19 4.68
N GLU A 63 28.99 -15.35 4.42
CA GLU A 63 28.93 -13.93 4.72
C GLU A 63 27.90 -13.23 3.83
N VAL A 64 28.01 -13.41 2.51
CA VAL A 64 27.06 -12.85 1.54
C VAL A 64 25.66 -13.45 1.72
N LEU A 65 25.58 -14.72 2.13
CA LEU A 65 24.30 -15.36 2.47
C LEU A 65 23.60 -14.65 3.63
N LEU A 66 24.31 -14.43 4.73
CA LEU A 66 23.76 -13.76 5.91
C LEU A 66 23.38 -12.30 5.62
N GLU A 67 24.19 -11.59 4.84
CA GLU A 67 23.87 -10.22 4.39
C GLU A 67 22.59 -10.21 3.55
N GLY A 68 22.50 -11.09 2.53
CA GLY A 68 21.35 -11.18 1.64
C GLY A 68 20.05 -11.53 2.38
N ILE A 69 20.11 -12.51 3.30
CA ILE A 69 18.96 -12.86 4.16
C ILE A 69 18.53 -11.66 5.01
N SER A 70 19.49 -10.94 5.60
CA SER A 70 19.20 -9.77 6.43
C SER A 70 18.55 -8.66 5.62
N ALA A 71 19.07 -8.36 4.43
CA ALA A 71 18.52 -7.38 3.50
C ALA A 71 17.08 -7.75 3.08
N PHE A 72 16.83 -9.02 2.76
CA PHE A 72 15.49 -9.51 2.43
C PHE A 72 14.50 -9.34 3.60
N ARG A 73 14.89 -9.70 4.83
CA ARG A 73 14.05 -9.52 6.02
C ARG A 73 13.73 -8.05 6.29
N ASN A 74 14.72 -7.18 6.14
CA ASN A 74 14.55 -5.74 6.29
C ASN A 74 13.59 -5.18 5.23
N LEU A 75 13.72 -5.62 3.97
CA LEU A 75 12.84 -5.22 2.89
C LEU A 75 11.39 -5.67 3.14
N ARG A 76 11.18 -6.89 3.64
CA ARG A 76 9.85 -7.38 4.03
C ARG A 76 9.24 -6.57 5.18
N LYS A 77 10.03 -6.21 6.19
CA LYS A 77 9.59 -5.34 7.30
C LYS A 77 9.21 -3.94 6.80
N LEU A 78 9.99 -3.38 5.88
CA LEU A 78 9.70 -2.10 5.26
C LEU A 78 8.40 -2.15 4.45
N ALA A 79 8.21 -3.19 3.63
CA ALA A 79 6.99 -3.42 2.87
C ALA A 79 5.74 -3.47 3.76
N LYS A 80 5.82 -4.18 4.90
CA LYS A 80 4.74 -4.22 5.89
C LYS A 80 4.47 -2.83 6.46
N THR A 81 5.51 -2.09 6.82
CA THR A 81 5.38 -0.73 7.37
C THR A 81 4.59 0.18 6.42
N TYR A 82 4.94 0.19 5.14
CA TYR A 82 4.20 0.97 4.14
C TYR A 82 2.76 0.49 3.95
N ARG A 83 2.54 -0.84 3.93
CA ARG A 83 1.19 -1.42 3.82
C ARG A 83 0.31 -0.96 4.97
N ASP A 84 0.79 -1.08 6.20
CA ASP A 84 0.05 -0.75 7.41
C ASP A 84 -0.27 0.75 7.47
N GLN A 85 0.69 1.62 7.09
CA GLN A 85 0.48 3.06 7.00
C GLN A 85 -0.63 3.42 5.99
N PHE A 86 -0.62 2.81 4.80
CA PHE A 86 -1.66 3.07 3.80
C PHE A 86 -3.03 2.52 4.20
N ILE A 87 -3.09 1.35 4.84
CA ILE A 87 -4.35 0.82 5.39
C ILE A 87 -4.90 1.77 6.45
N GLN A 88 -4.06 2.24 7.38
CA GLN A 88 -4.47 3.17 8.42
C GLN A 88 -5.02 4.48 7.81
N ALA A 89 -4.32 5.04 6.82
CA ALA A 89 -4.76 6.24 6.12
C ALA A 89 -6.08 6.03 5.35
N ALA A 90 -6.22 4.91 4.63
CA ALA A 90 -7.43 4.55 3.90
C ALA A 90 -8.63 4.39 4.86
N ASN A 91 -8.44 3.67 5.97
CA ASN A 91 -9.46 3.50 7.00
C ASN A 91 -9.88 4.82 7.66
N ALA A 92 -8.93 5.74 7.87
CA ALA A 92 -9.24 7.07 8.39
C ALA A 92 -10.13 7.87 7.42
N LYS A 93 -9.84 7.84 6.11
CA LYS A 93 -10.68 8.46 5.07
C LYS A 93 -12.07 7.85 5.03
N ALA A 94 -12.18 6.52 5.13
CA ALA A 94 -13.46 5.80 5.15
C ALA A 94 -14.35 6.25 6.31
N ARG A 95 -13.79 6.30 7.53
CA ARG A 95 -14.52 6.75 8.73
C ARG A 95 -14.99 8.20 8.61
N LYS A 96 -14.15 9.09 8.07
CA LYS A 96 -14.51 10.50 7.86
C LYS A 96 -15.71 10.63 6.91
N ARG A 97 -15.66 9.97 5.74
CA ARG A 97 -16.79 9.96 4.79
C ARG A 97 -18.06 9.39 5.41
N HIS A 98 -17.95 8.30 6.16
CA HIS A 98 -19.11 7.73 6.85
C HIS A 98 -19.73 8.73 7.83
N SER A 99 -18.92 9.44 8.62
CA SER A 99 -19.42 10.46 9.54
C SER A 99 -20.11 11.63 8.82
N GLU A 100 -19.57 12.08 7.68
CA GLU A 100 -20.14 13.15 6.87
C GLU A 100 -21.52 12.76 6.30
N VAL A 101 -21.64 11.53 5.77
CA VAL A 101 -22.93 11.00 5.28
C VAL A 101 -23.95 10.90 6.41
N THR A 102 -23.57 10.34 7.57
CA THR A 102 -24.49 10.21 8.71
C THR A 102 -24.93 11.54 9.32
N ASN A 103 -24.15 12.60 9.15
CA ASN A 103 -24.53 13.94 9.62
C ASN A 103 -25.46 14.62 8.61
N ALA A 104 -25.17 14.50 7.31
CA ALA A 104 -26.06 15.01 6.25
C ALA A 104 -27.46 14.35 6.27
N GLU A 105 -27.54 13.06 6.60
CA GLU A 105 -28.83 12.34 6.76
C GLU A 105 -29.63 12.80 7.99
N LYS A 106 -28.97 13.31 9.04
CA LYS A 106 -29.65 13.87 10.22
C LYS A 106 -30.17 15.29 10.00
N ASP A 107 -29.58 16.02 9.07
CA ASP A 107 -29.96 17.39 8.76
C ASP A 107 -31.21 17.46 7.84
N ASP A 108 -31.57 16.37 7.16
CA ASP A 108 -32.74 16.26 6.27
C ASP A 108 -33.97 15.58 6.93
N HIS A 109 -33.78 14.86 8.04
CA HIS A 109 -34.88 14.23 8.77
C HIS A 109 -34.77 14.41 10.28
N GLY A 110 -35.62 15.29 10.81
CA GLY A 110 -35.78 15.51 12.24
C GLY A 110 -36.05 14.20 13.00
N THR A 111 -35.20 13.94 14.00
CA THR A 111 -35.35 13.02 15.15
C THR A 111 -36.14 11.73 14.92
N MET A 112 -35.44 10.61 14.75
CA MET A 112 -35.76 9.36 15.46
C MET A 112 -34.49 8.57 15.81
N GLU A 113 -34.53 7.91 16.97
CA GLU A 113 -33.41 7.32 17.69
C GLU A 113 -32.76 6.08 17.05
N LYS A 114 -31.43 6.00 17.28
CA LYS A 114 -30.53 4.84 17.43
C LYS A 114 -30.86 3.53 16.71
N GLN A 115 -29.92 3.09 15.86
CA GLN A 115 -29.28 1.76 15.97
C GLN A 115 -28.08 1.60 15.01
N GLY A 116 -27.02 0.94 15.48
CA GLY A 116 -26.01 0.29 14.64
C GLY A 116 -24.64 0.98 14.58
N GLU A 117 -23.69 0.55 15.43
CA GLU A 117 -22.27 0.83 15.24
C GLU A 117 -21.75 0.11 13.98
N GLY A 118 -21.88 0.76 12.82
CA GLY A 118 -21.24 0.33 11.58
C GLY A 118 -19.73 0.58 11.63
N LYS A 119 -18.97 -0.28 12.32
CA LYS A 119 -17.51 -0.27 12.20
C LYS A 119 -17.15 -0.75 10.78
N SER A 120 -16.83 0.18 9.90
CA SER A 120 -16.27 -0.08 8.59
C SER A 120 -14.90 -0.78 8.75
N HIS A 121 -14.93 -2.10 8.82
CA HIS A 121 -13.76 -3.00 8.89
C HIS A 121 -13.39 -3.53 7.49
N PHE A 122 -13.42 -2.68 6.46
CA PHE A 122 -13.28 -3.11 5.07
C PHE A 122 -11.91 -3.73 4.74
N PHE A 123 -10.85 -3.36 5.47
CA PHE A 123 -9.49 -3.84 5.21
C PHE A 123 -8.90 -4.74 6.31
N ASP A 124 -9.68 -5.09 7.32
CA ASP A 124 -9.18 -5.88 8.47
C ASP A 124 -9.04 -7.38 8.16
N TYR A 125 -9.36 -7.80 6.93
CA TYR A 125 -9.25 -9.17 6.44
C TYR A 125 -7.98 -9.44 5.59
N PHE A 126 -7.07 -8.47 5.46
CA PHE A 126 -5.82 -8.64 4.73
C PHE A 126 -4.64 -8.93 5.68
N ASP A 127 -4.69 -10.06 6.38
CA ASP A 127 -3.54 -10.62 7.12
C ASP A 127 -2.65 -11.50 6.22
#